data_AF-A0A6P0RDZ5-F1
#
_entry.id   AF-A0A6P0RDZ5-F1
#
_cell.length_a   1.000
_cell.length_b   1.000
_cell.length_c   1.000
_cell.angle_alpha   90.00
_cell.angle_beta   90.00
_cell.angle_gamma   90.00
#
_symmetry.space_group_name_H-M   'P 1'
#
loop_
_entity.id
_entity.type
_entity.pdbx_description
1 polymer ?
#
loop_
_entity_poly.entity_id
_entity_poly.type
_entity_poly.pdbx_seq_one_letter_code
_entity_poly.pdbx_strand_id
1 'polypeptide(L)'
;MNFGNLAKIAAGVAGVAATGYGVKKAVDYFQNRGQEEPDPETTEDAEVELEADDIAFATLEPESVQPFLDNSFGAEGRYVPTRPPKVFEYQEQDYLVIWTYDNEKEKNQLLAFQCTEDSRQMVASVGYTADATDYNVNLDGTNLAVEISGNGEQITSGQGETDGTDEVDLVPVG
;
A
#
# COMPACT_ATOMS: atom_id res chain seq x y z
N MET A 1 10.95 14.68 -9.66
CA MET A 1 10.36 14.42 -8.33
C MET A 1 11.48 14.40 -7.29
N ASN A 2 11.20 14.70 -6.01
CA ASN A 2 12.05 14.36 -4.87
C ASN A 2 11.31 13.44 -3.88
N PHE A 3 12.04 12.78 -2.97
CA PHE A 3 11.46 11.81 -2.03
C PHE A 3 10.92 12.45 -0.74
N GLY A 4 10.99 13.77 -0.60
CA GLY A 4 10.60 14.48 0.63
C GLY A 4 9.13 14.27 1.03
N ASN A 5 8.22 14.10 0.08
CA ASN A 5 6.82 13.78 0.38
C ASN A 5 6.68 12.36 0.95
N LEU A 6 7.37 11.39 0.37
CA LEU A 6 7.39 10.01 0.86
C LEU A 6 8.01 9.92 2.26
N ALA A 7 9.04 10.74 2.54
CA ALA A 7 9.62 10.86 3.87
C ALA A 7 8.61 11.37 4.92
N LYS A 8 7.82 12.38 4.59
CA LYS A 8 6.75 12.90 5.48
C LYS A 8 5.66 11.86 5.72
N ILE A 9 5.26 11.13 4.68
CA ILE A 9 4.26 10.07 4.79
C ILE A 9 4.78 8.96 5.68
N ALA A 10 6.00 8.48 5.43
CA ALA A 10 6.71 7.50 6.24
C ALA A 10 6.75 7.93 7.71
N ALA A 11 7.20 9.15 8.00
CA ALA A 11 7.26 9.68 9.37
C ALA A 11 5.90 9.70 10.07
N GLY A 12 4.83 10.09 9.36
CA GLY A 12 3.50 10.13 9.96
C GLY A 12 2.80 8.77 10.10
N VAL A 13 3.28 7.73 9.42
CA VAL A 13 2.77 6.35 9.56
C VAL A 13 3.58 5.57 10.58
N ALA A 14 4.90 5.57 10.41
CA ALA A 14 5.80 4.74 11.18
C ALA A 14 6.24 5.39 12.51
N GLY A 15 6.04 6.71 12.64
CA GLY A 15 6.64 7.50 13.73
C GLY A 15 8.17 7.54 13.67
N VAL A 16 8.77 6.99 12.61
CA VAL A 16 10.21 6.88 12.36
C VAL A 16 10.53 7.29 10.92
N ALA A 17 11.81 7.60 10.67
CA ALA A 17 12.29 7.90 9.33
C ALA A 17 12.20 6.67 8.41
N ALA A 18 12.02 6.91 7.12
CA ALA A 18 12.17 5.87 6.11
C ALA A 18 13.58 5.25 6.17
N THR A 19 13.68 3.96 5.88
CA THR A 19 14.94 3.21 5.91
C THR A 19 15.71 3.30 4.60
N GLY A 20 15.10 3.84 3.54
CA GLY A 20 15.67 3.99 2.21
C GLY A 20 14.64 4.42 1.19
N TYR A 21 15.13 4.75 0.00
CA TYR A 21 14.35 5.27 -1.13
C TYR A 21 14.79 4.59 -2.43
N GLY A 22 13.93 4.56 -3.44
CA GLY A 22 14.31 4.03 -4.75
C GLY A 22 13.27 4.27 -5.83
N VAL A 23 13.63 3.94 -7.07
CA VAL A 23 12.75 3.99 -8.24
C VAL A 23 12.61 2.60 -8.84
N LYS A 24 11.39 2.22 -9.24
CA LYS A 24 11.13 0.91 -9.84
C LYS A 24 9.97 0.96 -10.82
N LYS A 25 9.93 0.01 -11.77
CA LYS A 25 8.73 -0.17 -12.60
C LYS A 25 7.55 -0.54 -11.71
N ALA A 26 6.40 0.08 -11.94
CA ALA A 26 5.20 -0.10 -11.13
C ALA A 26 4.80 -1.58 -11.03
N VAL A 27 4.84 -2.29 -12.17
CA VAL A 27 4.55 -3.73 -12.23
C VAL A 27 5.47 -4.55 -11.34
N ASP A 28 6.77 -4.28 -11.34
CA ASP A 28 7.75 -5.01 -10.53
C ASP A 28 7.60 -4.69 -9.04
N TYR A 29 7.33 -3.41 -8.73
CA TYR A 29 7.10 -2.95 -7.37
C TYR A 29 5.86 -3.62 -6.74
N PHE A 30 4.74 -3.67 -7.46
CA PHE A 30 3.51 -4.27 -6.94
C PHE A 30 3.56 -5.81 -6.87
N GLN A 31 4.28 -6.46 -7.81
CA GLN A 31 4.48 -7.92 -7.76
C GLN A 31 5.38 -8.37 -6.60
N ASN A 32 6.28 -7.50 -6.13
CA ASN A 32 7.15 -7.85 -5.02
C ASN A 32 6.38 -7.83 -3.68
N ARG A 33 6.23 -9.01 -3.09
CA ARG A 33 5.60 -9.19 -1.77
C ARG A 33 6.57 -9.10 -0.60
N GLY A 34 7.88 -9.04 -0.89
CA GLY A 34 8.93 -8.84 0.09
C GLY A 34 9.24 -7.37 0.33
N GLN A 35 10.27 -7.13 1.13
CA GLN A 35 10.81 -5.79 1.34
C GLN A 35 11.52 -5.36 0.05
N GLU A 36 11.33 -4.13 -0.39
CA GLU A 36 12.17 -3.58 -1.46
C GLU A 36 13.59 -3.34 -0.97
N GLU A 37 14.55 -3.56 -1.87
CA GLU A 37 15.92 -3.10 -1.68
C GLU A 37 16.00 -1.66 -2.19
N PRO A 38 16.26 -0.65 -1.33
CA PRO A 38 16.39 0.73 -1.77
C PRO A 38 17.66 0.92 -2.59
N ASP A 39 17.66 1.94 -3.44
CA ASP A 39 18.82 2.33 -4.22
C ASP A 39 19.87 2.97 -3.28
N PRO A 40 21.11 2.45 -3.21
CA PRO A 40 22.06 2.81 -2.15
C PRO A 40 22.51 4.29 -2.20
N GLU A 41 22.43 4.92 -3.37
CA GLU A 41 22.82 6.32 -3.57
C GLU A 41 21.63 7.29 -3.53
N THR A 42 20.40 6.76 -3.40
CA THR A 42 19.18 7.58 -3.41
C THR A 42 18.89 8.05 -1.99
N THR A 43 18.88 9.38 -1.83
CA THR A 43 18.56 10.06 -0.57
C THR A 43 17.22 10.77 -0.66
N GLU A 44 16.70 11.23 0.47
CA GLU A 44 15.44 12.00 0.54
C GLU A 44 15.42 13.21 -0.40
N ASP A 45 16.55 13.91 -0.48
CA ASP A 45 16.72 15.12 -1.30
C ASP A 45 17.11 14.82 -2.76
N ALA A 46 17.23 13.55 -3.15
CA ALA A 46 17.59 13.19 -4.51
C ALA A 46 16.50 13.62 -5.50
N GLU A 47 16.91 14.30 -6.57
CA GLU A 47 16.04 14.62 -7.69
C GLU A 47 16.11 13.51 -8.73
N VAL A 48 14.95 12.91 -9.03
CA VAL A 48 14.80 11.85 -10.03
C VAL A 48 13.75 12.22 -11.06
N GLU A 49 14.00 11.85 -12.31
CA GLU A 49 12.99 11.86 -13.38
C GLU A 49 12.32 10.48 -13.40
N LEU A 50 10.98 10.47 -13.35
CA LEU A 50 10.19 9.25 -13.43
C LEU A 50 9.67 9.07 -14.85
N GLU A 51 9.79 7.87 -15.41
CA GLU A 51 9.00 7.49 -16.58
C GLU A 51 7.55 7.24 -16.19
N ALA A 52 6.64 7.20 -17.18
CA ALA A 52 5.20 7.08 -16.94
C ALA A 52 4.80 5.83 -16.12
N ASP A 53 5.55 4.74 -16.27
CA ASP A 53 5.31 3.46 -15.60
C ASP A 53 6.24 3.24 -14.39
N ASP A 54 6.96 4.26 -13.96
CA ASP A 54 7.82 4.20 -12.79
C ASP A 54 7.08 4.62 -11.53
N ILE A 55 7.56 4.08 -10.41
CA ILE A 55 7.17 4.42 -9.05
C ILE A 55 8.42 4.87 -8.30
N ALA A 56 8.29 5.97 -7.56
CA ALA A 56 9.22 6.30 -6.48
C ALA A 56 8.69 5.70 -5.17
N PHE A 57 9.53 5.05 -4.38
CA PHE A 57 9.12 4.44 -3.12
C PHE A 57 10.03 4.81 -1.95
N ALA A 58 9.48 4.65 -0.75
CA ALA A 58 10.20 4.66 0.51
C ALA A 58 10.01 3.33 1.24
N THR A 59 11.06 2.84 1.88
CA THR A 59 10.99 1.63 2.70
C THR A 59 10.77 1.97 4.17
N LEU A 60 10.00 1.13 4.86
CA LEU A 60 9.76 1.20 6.29
C LEU A 60 10.15 -0.11 6.96
N GLU A 61 10.43 -0.07 8.27
CA GLU A 61 10.48 -1.28 9.08
C GLU A 61 9.04 -1.80 9.30
N PRO A 62 8.72 -3.08 9.01
CA PRO A 62 7.35 -3.58 9.09
C PRO A 62 6.69 -3.40 10.47
N GLU A 63 7.44 -3.57 11.56
CA GLU A 63 6.90 -3.43 12.92
C GLU A 63 6.55 -1.97 13.28
N SER A 64 7.13 -1.00 12.58
CA SER A 64 6.93 0.43 12.86
C SER A 64 5.52 0.93 12.54
N VAL A 65 4.75 0.21 11.70
CA VAL A 65 3.40 0.64 11.31
C VAL A 65 2.30 0.17 12.27
N GLN A 66 2.62 -0.72 13.22
CA GLN A 66 1.64 -1.25 14.18
C GLN A 66 0.97 -0.14 15.00
N PRO A 67 1.71 0.84 15.60
CA PRO A 67 1.08 1.92 16.34
C PRO A 67 0.13 2.77 15.49
N PHE A 68 0.41 2.95 14.20
CA PHE A 68 -0.48 3.65 13.29
C PHE A 68 -1.79 2.88 13.06
N LEU A 69 -1.70 1.56 12.86
CA LEU A 69 -2.89 0.71 12.73
C LEU A 69 -3.74 0.77 14.01
N ASP A 70 -3.12 0.60 15.17
CA ASP A 70 -3.82 0.62 16.47
C ASP A 70 -4.53 1.97 16.71
N ASN A 71 -3.85 3.08 16.41
CA ASN A 71 -4.40 4.43 16.57
C ASN A 71 -5.51 4.74 15.56
N SER A 72 -5.39 4.24 14.32
CA SER A 72 -6.36 4.53 13.25
C SER A 72 -7.69 3.81 13.46
N PHE A 73 -7.65 2.62 14.04
CA PHE A 73 -8.84 1.76 14.18
C PHE A 73 -9.33 1.59 15.63
N GLY A 74 -8.54 2.02 16.63
CA GLY A 74 -8.94 2.05 18.04
C GLY A 74 -9.04 0.67 18.72
N ALA A 75 -8.60 -0.38 18.03
CA ALA A 75 -8.57 -1.75 18.52
C ALA A 75 -7.13 -2.28 18.40
N GLU A 76 -6.35 -2.11 19.47
CA GLU A 76 -4.95 -2.51 19.53
C GLU A 76 -4.77 -3.98 19.15
N GLY A 77 -3.86 -4.24 18.21
CA GLY A 77 -3.58 -5.58 17.72
C GLY A 77 -4.66 -6.18 16.84
N ARG A 78 -5.71 -5.43 16.45
CA ARG A 78 -6.71 -5.92 15.50
C ARG A 78 -6.07 -6.22 14.15
N TYR A 79 -5.44 -5.22 13.54
CA TYR A 79 -4.76 -5.37 12.25
C TYR A 79 -3.27 -5.54 12.49
N VAL A 80 -2.76 -6.73 12.18
CA VAL A 80 -1.33 -7.05 12.33
C VAL A 80 -0.71 -7.20 10.94
N PRO A 81 0.34 -6.44 10.57
CA PRO A 81 0.97 -6.55 9.25
C PRO A 81 1.41 -7.98 8.92
N THR A 82 1.07 -8.44 7.71
CA THR A 82 1.47 -9.77 7.18
C THR A 82 2.50 -9.66 6.06
N ARG A 83 2.72 -8.45 5.53
CA ARG A 83 3.72 -8.13 4.52
C ARG A 83 4.38 -6.78 4.84
N PRO A 84 5.57 -6.52 4.29
CA PRO A 84 6.14 -5.18 4.29
C PRO A 84 5.15 -4.13 3.75
N PRO A 85 4.95 -3.01 4.45
CA PRO A 85 4.12 -1.93 3.94
C PRO A 85 4.77 -1.29 2.71
N LYS A 86 3.93 -0.79 1.80
CA LYS A 86 4.37 -0.06 0.62
C LYS A 86 4.02 1.41 0.77
N VAL A 87 5.02 2.29 0.67
CA VAL A 87 4.87 3.74 0.62
C VAL A 87 5.48 4.23 -0.68
N PHE A 88 4.69 4.88 -1.51
CA PHE A 88 5.11 5.21 -2.86
C PHE A 88 4.34 6.36 -3.50
N GLU A 89 4.96 7.00 -4.48
CA GLU A 89 4.30 7.89 -5.43
C GLU A 89 4.13 7.17 -6.76
N TYR A 90 2.93 7.25 -7.33
CA TYR A 90 2.64 6.80 -8.67
C TYR A 90 1.75 7.81 -9.39
N GLN A 91 2.21 8.29 -10.55
CA GLN A 91 1.51 9.32 -11.35
C GLN A 91 1.07 10.53 -10.51
N GLU A 92 2.01 11.16 -9.81
CA GLU A 92 1.83 12.38 -8.99
C GLU A 92 0.89 12.20 -7.79
N GLN A 93 0.62 10.97 -7.38
CA GLN A 93 -0.21 10.65 -6.21
C GLN A 93 0.55 9.73 -5.25
N ASP A 94 0.49 10.07 -3.97
CA ASP A 94 1.13 9.30 -2.91
C ASP A 94 0.18 8.29 -2.28
N TYR A 95 0.70 7.10 -1.96
CA TYR A 95 -0.07 6.01 -1.39
C TYR A 95 0.67 5.30 -0.27
N LEU A 96 -0.13 4.72 0.63
CA LEU A 96 0.27 3.75 1.63
C LEU A 96 -0.57 2.50 1.46
N VAL A 97 0.07 1.34 1.36
CA VAL A 97 -0.62 0.04 1.30
C VAL A 97 -0.06 -0.88 2.38
N ILE A 98 -0.96 -1.49 3.14
CA ILE A 98 -0.63 -2.40 4.21
C ILE A 98 -1.49 -3.65 4.06
N TRP A 99 -0.83 -4.81 4.01
CA TRP A 99 -1.49 -6.11 4.15
C TRP A 99 -1.43 -6.52 5.61
N THR A 100 -2.57 -6.89 6.17
CA THR A 100 -2.71 -7.24 7.57
C THR A 100 -3.54 -8.50 7.73
N TYR A 101 -3.47 -9.10 8.91
CA TYR A 101 -4.45 -10.05 9.41
C TYR A 101 -5.36 -9.31 10.38
N ASP A 102 -6.67 -9.37 10.16
CA ASP A 102 -7.69 -8.83 11.06
C ASP A 102 -8.02 -9.90 12.12
N ASN A 103 -7.44 -9.78 13.31
CA ASN A 103 -7.67 -10.68 14.44
C ASN A 103 -9.11 -10.68 14.97
N GLU A 104 -9.90 -9.62 14.72
CA GLU A 104 -11.31 -9.60 15.13
C GLU A 104 -12.22 -10.35 14.14
N LYS A 105 -11.83 -10.36 12.87
CA LYS A 105 -12.60 -10.99 11.79
C LYS A 105 -12.01 -12.31 11.29
N GLU A 106 -10.85 -12.69 11.81
CA GLU A 106 -10.11 -13.91 11.46
C GLU A 106 -9.90 -14.06 9.94
N LYS A 107 -9.50 -12.97 9.29
CA LYS A 107 -9.27 -12.92 7.84
C LYS A 107 -8.08 -12.03 7.47
N ASN A 108 -7.54 -12.21 6.27
CA ASN A 108 -6.56 -11.27 5.74
C ASN A 108 -7.24 -9.99 5.27
N GLN A 109 -6.51 -8.89 5.23
CA GLN A 109 -7.00 -7.58 4.85
C GLN A 109 -5.94 -6.83 4.04
N LEU A 110 -6.33 -6.27 2.89
CA LEU A 110 -5.59 -5.21 2.20
C LEU A 110 -6.20 -3.86 2.59
N LEU A 111 -5.36 -2.94 3.07
CA LEU A 111 -5.72 -1.56 3.38
C LEU A 111 -4.88 -0.64 2.50
N ALA A 112 -5.51 0.14 1.63
CA ALA A 112 -4.84 1.15 0.82
C ALA A 112 -5.36 2.54 1.17
N PHE A 113 -4.43 3.49 1.27
CA PHE A 113 -4.69 4.87 1.57
C PHE A 113 -4.06 5.75 0.50
N GLN A 114 -4.81 6.73 0.01
CA GLN A 114 -4.23 7.87 -0.67
C GLN A 114 -3.75 8.86 0.39
N CYS A 115 -2.53 9.33 0.24
CA CYS A 115 -1.87 10.19 1.20
C CYS A 115 -1.71 11.60 0.64
N THR A 116 -1.85 12.58 1.53
CA THR A 116 -1.29 13.91 1.37
C THR A 116 -0.36 14.16 2.56
N GLU A 117 0.31 15.32 2.60
CA GLU A 117 1.16 15.68 3.75
C GLU A 117 0.40 15.61 5.09
N ASP A 118 -0.87 16.01 5.09
CA ASP A 118 -1.67 16.19 6.31
C ASP A 118 -2.79 15.15 6.50
N SER A 119 -3.07 14.32 5.48
CA SER A 119 -4.23 13.42 5.50
C SER A 119 -3.95 12.07 4.87
N ARG A 120 -4.70 11.07 5.32
CA ARG A 120 -4.68 9.71 4.78
C ARG A 120 -6.12 9.28 4.58
N GLN A 121 -6.55 9.22 3.34
CA GLN A 121 -7.89 8.77 2.98
C GLN A 121 -7.82 7.31 2.58
N MET A 122 -8.57 6.45 3.26
CA MET A 122 -8.69 5.06 2.84
C MET A 122 -9.40 4.99 1.49
N VAL A 123 -8.75 4.37 0.50
CA VAL A 123 -9.25 4.22 -0.87
C VAL A 123 -9.52 2.76 -1.23
N ALA A 124 -8.96 1.80 -0.48
CA ALA A 124 -9.37 0.40 -0.59
C ALA A 124 -9.32 -0.30 0.76
N SER A 125 -10.30 -1.15 1.01
CA SER A 125 -10.35 -2.09 2.11
C SER A 125 -10.91 -3.40 1.59
N VAL A 126 -10.07 -4.43 1.52
CA VAL A 126 -10.46 -5.73 0.96
C VAL A 126 -10.09 -6.83 1.94
N GLY A 127 -11.11 -7.47 2.52
CA GLY A 127 -10.94 -8.58 3.45
C GLY A 127 -11.16 -9.91 2.73
N TYR A 128 -10.28 -10.88 2.92
CA TYR A 128 -10.30 -12.12 2.16
C TYR A 128 -9.95 -13.34 2.99
N THR A 129 -10.66 -14.43 2.70
CA THR A 129 -10.38 -15.80 3.10
C THR A 129 -10.50 -16.70 1.88
N ALA A 130 -10.11 -17.97 2.01
CA ALA A 130 -10.32 -18.97 0.97
C ALA A 130 -11.80 -19.18 0.58
N ASP A 131 -12.75 -18.75 1.41
CA ASP A 131 -14.19 -18.94 1.19
C ASP A 131 -14.89 -17.70 0.60
N ALA A 132 -14.48 -16.49 0.99
CA ALA A 132 -15.12 -15.26 0.55
C ALA A 132 -14.16 -14.06 0.55
N THR A 133 -14.45 -13.09 -0.32
CA THR A 133 -13.79 -11.79 -0.34
C THR A 133 -14.81 -10.69 -0.25
N ASP A 134 -14.69 -9.81 0.74
CA ASP A 134 -15.46 -8.57 0.83
C ASP A 134 -14.57 -7.37 0.48
N TYR A 135 -15.13 -6.42 -0.26
CA TYR A 135 -14.38 -5.26 -0.71
C TYR A 135 -15.17 -3.97 -0.60
N ASN A 136 -14.43 -2.89 -0.34
CA ASN A 136 -14.86 -1.51 -0.49
C ASN A 136 -13.71 -0.73 -1.14
N VAL A 137 -13.86 -0.39 -2.42
CA VAL A 137 -12.81 0.19 -3.26
C VAL A 137 -13.30 1.50 -3.85
N ASN A 138 -12.44 2.51 -3.84
CA ASN A 138 -12.66 3.87 -4.31
C ASN A 138 -11.39 4.37 -5.02
N LEU A 139 -10.96 3.64 -6.05
CA LEU A 139 -9.78 3.93 -6.88
C LEU A 139 -10.15 4.52 -8.26
N ASP A 140 -11.44 4.76 -8.52
CA ASP A 140 -11.88 5.40 -9.76
C ASP A 140 -11.18 6.74 -9.97
N GLY A 141 -10.63 6.92 -11.17
CA GLY A 141 -9.85 8.12 -11.52
C GLY A 141 -8.37 8.05 -11.10
N THR A 142 -7.94 6.96 -10.48
CA THR A 142 -6.53 6.62 -10.30
C THR A 142 -6.07 5.62 -11.36
N ASN A 143 -4.77 5.38 -11.44
CA ASN A 143 -4.18 4.34 -12.32
C ASN A 143 -3.92 3.03 -11.58
N LEU A 144 -4.69 2.78 -10.51
CA LEU A 144 -4.55 1.62 -9.65
C LEU A 144 -5.87 0.84 -9.58
N ALA A 145 -5.76 -0.46 -9.42
CA ALA A 145 -6.88 -1.35 -9.16
C ALA A 145 -6.50 -2.35 -8.07
N VAL A 146 -7.53 -2.93 -7.44
CA VAL A 146 -7.35 -4.14 -6.65
C VAL A 146 -7.56 -5.35 -7.53
N GLU A 147 -6.61 -6.27 -7.55
CA GLU A 147 -6.74 -7.57 -8.19
C GLU A 147 -7.04 -8.64 -7.13
N ILE A 148 -8.21 -9.27 -7.24
CA ILE A 148 -8.63 -10.37 -6.36
C ILE A 148 -8.32 -11.68 -7.07
N SER A 149 -7.27 -12.38 -6.61
CA SER A 149 -6.67 -13.57 -7.25
C SER A 149 -6.04 -13.28 -8.63
N GLY A 150 -4.99 -14.02 -9.00
CA GLY A 150 -4.26 -13.84 -10.27
C GLY A 150 -5.04 -14.25 -11.54
N ASN A 151 -6.37 -14.21 -11.50
CA ASN A 151 -7.26 -14.43 -12.64
C ASN A 151 -7.38 -13.18 -13.53
N GLY A 152 -6.85 -12.02 -13.08
CA GLY A 152 -6.79 -10.77 -13.82
C GLY A 152 -8.03 -9.87 -13.67
N GLU A 153 -8.94 -10.17 -12.73
CA GLU A 153 -10.08 -9.29 -12.46
C GLU A 153 -9.66 -8.08 -11.63
N GLN A 154 -9.74 -6.90 -12.24
CA GLN A 154 -9.37 -5.63 -11.63
C GLN A 154 -10.60 -4.85 -11.15
N ILE A 155 -10.61 -4.48 -9.87
CA ILE A 155 -11.66 -3.68 -9.24
C ILE A 155 -11.12 -2.28 -9.01
N THR A 156 -11.72 -1.29 -9.67
CA THR A 156 -11.40 0.13 -9.46
C THR A 156 -12.37 0.81 -8.50
N SER A 157 -13.60 0.30 -8.36
CA SER A 157 -14.56 0.86 -7.42
C SER A 157 -15.70 -0.07 -7.01
N GLY A 158 -16.41 0.37 -5.96
CA GLY A 158 -17.63 -0.24 -5.48
C GLY A 158 -17.46 -0.93 -4.14
N GLN A 159 -18.58 -1.48 -3.66
CA GLN A 159 -18.63 -2.26 -2.43
C GLN A 159 -19.42 -3.53 -2.71
N GLY A 160 -18.90 -4.68 -2.26
CA GLY A 160 -19.56 -5.96 -2.50
C GLY A 160 -18.82 -7.13 -1.89
N GLU A 161 -19.25 -8.31 -2.31
CA GLU A 161 -18.64 -9.59 -1.98
C GLU A 161 -18.44 -10.39 -3.27
N THR A 162 -17.36 -11.16 -3.32
CA THR A 162 -17.05 -12.12 -4.38
C THR A 162 -16.52 -13.41 -3.75
N ASP A 163 -16.19 -14.39 -4.59
CA ASP A 163 -15.63 -15.66 -4.15
C ASP A 163 -14.32 -15.46 -3.36
N GLY A 164 -13.99 -16.47 -2.55
CA GLY A 164 -12.76 -16.47 -1.75
C GLY A 164 -11.48 -16.44 -2.58
N THR A 165 -10.43 -15.92 -1.96
CA THR A 165 -9.07 -15.92 -2.49
C THR A 165 -8.06 -16.06 -1.36
N ASP A 166 -6.89 -16.58 -1.68
CA ASP A 166 -5.74 -16.56 -0.78
C ASP A 166 -4.91 -15.26 -0.92
N GLU A 167 -5.17 -14.49 -1.99
CA GLU A 167 -4.33 -13.38 -2.39
C GLU A 167 -5.12 -12.21 -2.99
N VAL A 168 -4.77 -11.01 -2.54
CA VAL A 168 -5.24 -9.73 -3.05
C VAL A 168 -4.05 -8.80 -3.16
N ASP A 169 -3.88 -8.17 -4.32
CA ASP A 169 -2.78 -7.25 -4.60
C ASP A 169 -3.33 -5.91 -5.14
N LEU A 170 -2.62 -4.82 -4.85
CA LEU A 170 -2.85 -3.55 -5.53
C LEU A 170 -1.95 -3.54 -6.77
N VAL A 171 -2.51 -3.24 -7.93
CA VAL A 171 -1.82 -3.32 -9.23
C VAL A 171 -2.08 -2.06 -10.05
N PRO A 172 -1.22 -1.72 -11.03
CA PRO A 172 -1.55 -0.72 -12.03
C PRO A 172 -2.74 -1.20 -12.87
N VAL A 173 -3.58 -0.26 -13.31
CA VAL A 173 -4.64 -0.58 -14.27
C VAL A 173 -4.01 -1.08 -15.58
N GLY A 174 -4.53 -2.20 -16.09
CA GLY A 174 -4.10 -2.83 -17.34
C GLY A 174 -4.77 -2.33 -18.60
#